data_AF-A0A3L7SUC7-F1
#
_entry.id   AF-A0A3L7SUC7-F1
#
_cell.length_a   1.000
_cell.length_b   1.000
_cell.length_c   1.000
_cell.angle_alpha   90.00
_cell.angle_beta   90.00
_cell.angle_gamma   90.00
#
_symmetry.space_group_name_H-M   'P 1'
#
loop_
_entity.id
_entity.type
_entity.pdbx_description
1 polymer ?
#
loop_
_entity_poly.entity_id
_entity_poly.type
_entity_poly.pdbx_seq_one_letter_code
_entity_poly.pdbx_strand_id
1 'polypeptide(L)'
;MVTRPIDLVGVKGKDKKIMVHELLGIAGETSESMIKFCGEFKTAFAAYVKKDWPAGLSLFQKLASENPDDKLCQIYVDRCRDYQQNPPDASWDGGYQFHEK
;
A
#
# COMPACT_ATOMS: atom_id res chain seq x y z
N MET A 1 10.44 15.68 -3.36
CA MET A 1 9.13 15.38 -2.76
C MET A 1 9.23 14.13 -1.91
N VAL A 2 8.55 14.10 -0.77
CA VAL A 2 8.39 12.92 0.08
C VAL A 2 6.99 12.38 -0.15
N THR A 3 6.89 11.17 -0.70
CA THR A 3 5.60 10.56 -1.11
C THR A 3 5.55 9.10 -0.73
N ARG A 4 4.33 8.57 -0.63
CA ARG A 4 4.06 7.13 -0.52
C ARG A 4 3.06 6.68 -1.59
N PRO A 5 3.12 5.41 -2.04
CA PRO A 5 2.08 4.85 -2.89
C PRO A 5 0.81 4.66 -2.07
N ILE A 6 -0.36 4.91 -2.67
CA ILE A 6 -1.65 4.68 -2.01
C ILE A 6 -2.52 3.66 -2.74
N ASP A 7 -2.39 3.53 -4.06
CA ASP A 7 -3.09 2.49 -4.83
C ASP A 7 -2.49 2.30 -6.24
N LEU A 8 -2.86 1.20 -6.88
CA LEU A 8 -2.63 0.90 -8.30
C LEU A 8 -3.97 0.90 -9.03
N VAL A 9 -4.25 1.96 -9.78
CA VAL A 9 -5.55 2.17 -10.41
C VAL A 9 -5.50 1.80 -11.89
N GLY A 10 -6.46 0.99 -12.33
CA GLY A 10 -6.69 0.71 -13.75
C GLY A 10 -7.43 1.85 -14.43
N VAL A 11 -6.98 2.27 -15.61
CA VAL A 11 -7.71 3.26 -16.42
C VAL A 11 -8.42 2.54 -17.55
N LYS A 12 -9.73 2.73 -17.67
CA LYS A 12 -10.52 2.16 -18.77
C LYS A 12 -9.90 2.52 -20.12
N GLY A 13 -9.56 1.50 -20.91
CA GLY A 13 -8.93 1.67 -22.23
C GLY A 13 -7.40 1.80 -22.23
N LYS A 14 -6.72 1.58 -21.09
CA LYS A 14 -5.26 1.47 -21.02
C LYS A 14 -4.84 0.20 -20.29
N ASP A 15 -3.92 -0.56 -20.89
CA ASP A 15 -3.34 -1.75 -20.25
C ASP A 15 -2.41 -1.41 -19.08
N LYS A 16 -1.87 -0.19 -19.05
CA LYS A 16 -0.94 0.24 -18.00
C LYS A 16 -1.69 0.79 -16.79
N LYS A 17 -1.43 0.19 -15.63
CA LYS A 17 -1.84 0.69 -14.31
C LYS A 17 -1.13 1.99 -13.99
N ILE A 18 -1.82 2.88 -13.29
CA ILE A 18 -1.25 4.13 -12.77
C ILE A 18 -1.06 3.95 -11.27
N MET A 19 0.18 4.12 -10.81
CA MET A 19 0.48 4.15 -9.39
C MET A 19 0.15 5.54 -8.83
N VAL A 20 -0.83 5.59 -7.94
CA VAL A 20 -1.25 6.82 -7.27
C VAL A 20 -0.39 7.00 -6.03
N HIS A 21 0.07 8.22 -5.81
CA HIS A 21 0.87 8.59 -4.65
C HIS A 21 0.20 9.72 -3.87
N GLU A 22 0.38 9.69 -2.56
CA GLU A 22 0.09 10.81 -1.67
C GLU A 22 1.37 11.61 -1.42
N LEU A 23 1.27 12.94 -1.47
CA LEU A 23 2.34 13.85 -1.13
C LEU A 23 2.31 14.12 0.39
N LEU A 24 3.39 13.76 1.07
CA LEU A 24 3.53 13.90 2.52
C LEU A 24 4.55 14.97 2.91
N GLY A 25 5.23 15.58 1.93
CA GLY A 25 5.99 16.81 2.13
C GLY A 25 7.12 17.04 1.13
N ILE A 26 7.98 18.00 1.47
CA ILE A 26 9.08 18.48 0.62
C ILE A 26 10.40 17.93 1.17
N ALA A 27 11.26 17.47 0.28
CA ALA A 27 12.56 16.91 0.68
C ALA A 27 13.44 18.03 1.26
N GLY A 28 14.04 17.80 2.42
CA GLY A 28 14.80 18.83 3.16
C GLY A 28 13.96 19.69 4.10
N GLU A 29 12.62 19.66 3.98
CA GLU A 29 11.69 20.43 4.84
C GLU A 29 10.79 19.52 5.70
N THR A 30 10.77 18.23 5.40
CA THR A 30 10.01 17.20 6.11
C THR A 30 10.89 16.44 7.10
N SER A 31 10.30 15.97 8.20
CA SER A 31 11.01 15.23 9.23
C SER A 31 11.61 13.91 8.72
N GLU A 32 12.74 13.51 9.31
CA GLU A 32 13.36 12.21 9.04
C GLU A 32 12.42 11.04 9.35
N SER A 33 11.59 11.17 10.39
CA SER A 33 10.58 10.17 10.74
C SER A 33 9.57 9.93 9.61
N MET A 34 9.10 10.98 8.94
CA MET A 34 8.16 10.88 7.82
C MET A 34 8.85 10.29 6.58
N ILE A 35 10.11 10.65 6.32
CA ILE A 35 10.90 10.07 5.24
C ILE A 35 11.08 8.56 5.46
N LYS A 36 11.44 8.16 6.70
CA LYS A 36 11.58 6.76 7.10
C LYS A 36 10.25 6.01 6.95
N PHE A 37 9.16 6.57 7.47
CA PHE A 37 7.81 6.01 7.32
C PHE A 37 7.45 5.76 5.86
N CYS A 38 7.67 6.72 4.97
CA CYS A 38 7.41 6.56 3.53
C CYS A 38 8.25 5.44 2.90
N GLY A 39 9.51 5.26 3.34
CA GLY A 39 10.38 4.19 2.87
C GLY A 39 9.92 2.81 3.32
N GLU A 40 9.57 2.66 4.60
CA GLU A 40 9.03 1.42 5.15
C GLU A 40 7.66 1.09 4.53
N PHE A 41 6.80 2.08 4.34
CA PHE A 41 5.52 1.91 3.66
C PHE A 41 5.71 1.40 2.22
N LYS A 42 6.65 1.96 1.45
CA LYS A 42 6.97 1.49 0.10
C LYS A 42 7.41 0.02 0.09
N THR A 43 8.13 -0.40 1.13
CA THR A 43 8.58 -1.79 1.27
C THR A 43 7.40 -2.73 1.54
N ALA A 44 6.51 -2.35 2.45
CA ALA A 44 5.26 -3.08 2.72
C ALA A 44 4.37 -3.17 1.48
N PHE A 45 4.21 -2.06 0.75
CA PHE A 45 3.44 -2.00 -0.48
C PHE A 45 4.05 -2.89 -1.58
N ALA A 46 5.38 -2.93 -1.72
CA ALA A 46 6.04 -3.82 -2.67
C ALA A 46 5.81 -5.30 -2.35
N ALA A 47 5.75 -5.70 -1.08
CA ALA A 47 5.39 -7.06 -0.69
C ALA A 47 3.94 -7.38 -1.07
N TYR A 48 3.01 -6.46 -0.78
CA TYR A 48 1.61 -6.58 -1.19
C TYR A 48 1.45 -6.74 -2.71
N VAL A 49 2.08 -5.89 -3.52
CA VAL A 49 2.00 -5.99 -4.99
C VAL A 49 2.58 -7.32 -5.52
N LYS A 50 3.55 -7.91 -4.81
CA LYS A 50 4.13 -9.22 -5.14
C LYS A 50 3.28 -10.42 -4.68
N LYS A 51 2.09 -10.17 -4.12
CA LYS A 51 1.24 -11.20 -3.48
C LYS A 51 1.89 -11.89 -2.27
N ASP A 52 2.93 -11.28 -1.68
CA ASP A 52 3.54 -11.75 -0.44
C ASP A 52 2.77 -11.17 0.75
N TRP A 53 1.54 -11.66 0.93
CA TRP A 53 0.63 -11.18 1.96
C TRP A 53 1.16 -11.36 3.38
N PRO A 54 1.80 -12.48 3.75
CA PRO A 54 2.39 -12.61 5.10
C PRO A 54 3.44 -11.53 5.38
N ALA A 55 4.34 -11.24 4.43
CA ALA A 55 5.34 -10.19 4.61
C ALA A 55 4.69 -8.80 4.65
N GLY A 56 3.78 -8.51 3.72
CA GLY A 56 3.04 -7.25 3.68
C GLY A 56 2.25 -7.00 4.96
N LEU A 57 1.50 -8.00 5.44
CA LEU A 57 0.71 -7.93 6.67
C LEU A 57 1.58 -7.58 7.88
N SER A 58 2.70 -8.29 8.08
CA SER A 58 3.62 -8.04 9.19
C SER A 58 4.17 -6.60 9.17
N LEU A 59 4.59 -6.13 7.99
CA LEU A 59 5.11 -4.78 7.83
C LEU A 59 4.03 -3.70 8.06
N PHE A 60 2.82 -3.88 7.52
CA PHE A 60 1.73 -2.93 7.72
C PHE A 60 1.22 -2.90 9.15
N GLN A 61 1.18 -4.04 9.86
CA GLN A 61 0.82 -4.08 11.28
C GLN A 61 1.83 -3.32 12.14
N LYS A 62 3.13 -3.50 11.87
CA LYS A 62 4.18 -2.72 12.52
C LYS A 62 3.94 -1.21 12.27
N LEU A 63 3.79 -0.82 11.01
CA LEU A 63 3.58 0.60 10.66
C LEU A 63 2.31 1.19 11.29
N ALA A 64 1.20 0.44 11.31
CA ALA A 64 -0.04 0.86 11.96
C ALA A 64 0.13 1.02 13.48
N SER A 65 0.93 0.16 14.13
CA SER A 65 1.22 0.29 15.57
C SER A 65 2.10 1.51 15.89
N GLU A 66 3.03 1.85 15.00
CA GLU A 66 3.92 3.01 15.15
C GLU A 66 3.24 4.33 14.74
N ASN A 67 2.20 4.27 13.90
CA ASN A 67 1.51 5.42 13.32
C ASN A 67 -0.03 5.21 13.41
N PRO A 68 -0.61 5.24 14.63
CA PRO A 68 -2.02 4.85 14.86
C PRO A 68 -3.04 5.74 14.14
N ASP A 69 -2.68 6.99 13.84
CA ASP A 69 -3.54 7.92 13.11
C ASP A 69 -3.54 7.67 11.59
N ASP A 70 -2.60 6.86 11.08
CA ASP A 70 -2.51 6.53 9.67
C ASP A 70 -3.48 5.42 9.27
N LYS A 71 -4.64 5.82 8.76
CA LYS A 71 -5.69 4.89 8.32
C LYS A 71 -5.25 4.01 7.15
N LEU A 72 -4.30 4.45 6.34
CA LEU A 72 -3.89 3.71 5.15
C LEU A 72 -3.13 2.43 5.53
N CYS A 73 -2.28 2.48 6.56
CA CYS A 73 -1.65 1.27 7.10
C CYS A 73 -2.71 0.21 7.51
N GLN A 74 -3.76 0.62 8.22
CA GLN A 74 -4.83 -0.30 8.62
C GLN A 74 -5.60 -0.86 7.42
N ILE A 75 -5.90 -0.04 6.41
CA ILE A 75 -6.53 -0.51 5.16
C ILE A 75 -5.69 -1.62 4.51
N TYR A 76 -4.37 -1.47 4.44
CA TYR A 76 -3.52 -2.50 3.86
C TYR A 76 -3.35 -3.74 4.76
N VAL A 77 -3.43 -3.61 6.09
CA VAL A 77 -3.56 -4.76 6.99
C VAL A 77 -4.79 -5.60 6.62
N ASP A 78 -5.93 -4.93 6.45
CA ASP A 78 -7.20 -5.60 6.14
C ASP A 78 -7.19 -6.21 4.73
N ARG A 79 -6.64 -5.51 3.74
CA ARG A 79 -6.45 -6.04 2.37
C ARG A 79 -5.55 -7.27 2.35
N CYS A 80 -4.42 -7.27 3.07
CA CYS A 80 -3.55 -8.44 3.17
C CYS A 80 -4.27 -9.64 3.79
N ARG A 81 -5.06 -9.42 4.86
CA ARG A 81 -5.85 -10.49 5.50
C ARG A 81 -6.93 -11.04 4.59
N ASP A 82 -7.60 -10.17 3.85
CA ASP A 82 -8.62 -10.56 2.87
C ASP A 82 -7.97 -11.41 1.76
N TYR A 83 -6.87 -10.96 1.14
CA TYR A 83 -6.18 -11.74 0.10
C TYR A 83 -5.45 -12.99 0.58
N GLN A 84 -5.18 -13.13 1.88
CA GLN A 84 -4.76 -14.43 2.44
C GLN A 84 -5.89 -15.45 2.44
N GLN A 85 -7.13 -15.02 2.68
CA GLN A 85 -8.32 -15.88 2.73
C GLN A 85 -8.94 -16.07 1.35
N ASN A 86 -8.96 -15.01 0.55
CA ASN A 86 -9.58 -14.89 -0.75
C ASN A 86 -8.52 -14.39 -1.75
N PRO A 87 -7.53 -15.22 -2.12
CA PRO A 87 -6.46 -14.78 -3.02
C PRO A 87 -7.05 -14.34 -4.36
N PRO A 88 -6.55 -13.22 -4.92
CA PRO A 88 -7.09 -12.70 -6.16
C PRO A 88 -6.59 -13.53 -7.35
N ASP A 89 -7.30 -13.43 -8.47
CA ASP A 89 -7.02 -14.21 -9.67
C ASP A 89 -5.59 -14.03 -10.20
N ALA A 90 -5.17 -14.93 -11.10
CA ALA A 90 -3.86 -14.86 -11.75
C ALA A 90 -3.64 -13.53 -12.50
N SER A 91 -4.72 -12.94 -13.03
CA SER A 91 -4.73 -11.63 -13.71
C SER A 91 -4.66 -10.43 -12.76
N TRP A 92 -4.64 -10.64 -11.44
CA TRP A 92 -4.54 -9.55 -10.47
C TRP A 92 -3.26 -8.75 -10.65
N ASP A 93 -3.42 -7.43 -10.66
CA ASP A 93 -2.42 -6.49 -11.13
C ASP A 93 -2.01 -5.47 -10.06
N GLY A 94 -2.26 -5.78 -8.78
CA GLY A 94 -1.87 -4.94 -7.65
C GLY A 94 -2.95 -3.97 -7.17
N GLY A 95 -4.01 -3.74 -7.96
CA GLY A 95 -5.13 -2.90 -7.55
C GLY A 95 -6.09 -3.63 -6.60
N TYR A 96 -6.71 -2.91 -5.66
CA TYR A 96 -7.75 -3.50 -4.85
C TYR A 96 -9.02 -3.75 -5.67
N GLN A 97 -9.47 -5.00 -5.70
CA GLN A 97 -10.73 -5.40 -6.32
C GLN A 97 -11.83 -5.29 -5.27
N PHE A 98 -12.73 -4.32 -5.43
CA PHE A 98 -13.90 -4.21 -4.58
C PHE A 98 -14.86 -5.34 -4.93
N HIS A 99 -15.08 -6.28 -4.00
CA HIS A 99 -16.14 -7.27 -4.14
C HIS A 99 -17.43 -6.66 -3.56
N GLU A 100 -18.31 -6.13 -4.42
CA GLU A 100 -19.68 -5.82 -3.99
C GLU A 100 -20.38 -7.12 -3.54
N LYS A 101 -21.17 -7.02 -2.47
CA LYS A 101 -22.18 -8.03 -2.11
C LYS A 101 -23.48 -7.70 -2.82
#